data_AF-A0A1F4W1Z5-F1
#
_entry.id   AF-A0A1F4W1Z5-F1
#
_cell.length_a   1.000
_cell.length_b   1.000
_cell.length_c   1.000
_cell.angle_alpha   90.00
_cell.angle_beta   90.00
_cell.angle_gamma   90.00
#
_symmetry.space_group_name_H-M   'P 1'
#
loop_
_entity.id
_entity.type
_entity.pdbx_description
1 polymer ?
#
loop_
_entity_poly.entity_id
_entity_poly.type
_entity_poly.pdbx_seq_one_letter_code
_entity_poly.pdbx_strand_id
1 'polypeptide(L)'
;MKEFIEYLIKSIVKNPDAVKISESQGEEGKVIYTITASKEDMGTIIGRKGRNIQSIRNVARIKAIRDDVHIQIEVVDEDGRRSPNEAPKGEVSDVDADVDALEAEIEAEDNA
;
A
#
# COMPACT_ATOMS: atom_id res chain seq x y z
N MET A 1 -10.44 4.65 4.15
CA MET A 1 -9.10 4.07 3.92
C MET A 1 -8.02 5.14 3.64
N LYS A 2 -8.24 6.05 2.68
CA LYS A 2 -7.27 7.12 2.35
C LYS A 2 -6.66 7.86 3.55
N GLU A 3 -7.49 8.34 4.48
CA GLU A 3 -7.05 9.09 5.67
C GLU A 3 -6.11 8.26 6.58
N PHE A 4 -6.32 6.95 6.63
CA PHE A 4 -5.48 6.04 7.43
C PHE A 4 -4.08 5.92 6.83
N ILE A 5 -4.00 5.72 5.51
CA ILE A 5 -2.72 5.66 4.79
C ILE A 5 -2.01 7.03 4.90
N GLU A 6 -2.76 8.12 4.74
CA GLU A 6 -2.24 9.48 4.89
C GLU A 6 -1.64 9.72 6.26
N TYR A 7 -2.34 9.33 7.32
CA TYR A 7 -1.84 9.42 8.70
C TYR A 7 -0.56 8.62 8.90
N LEU A 8 -0.51 7.36 8.44
CA LEU A 8 0.69 6.53 8.54
C LEU A 8 1.89 7.17 7.83
N ILE A 9 1.71 7.63 6.60
CA ILE A 9 2.81 8.21 5.82
C ILE A 9 3.28 9.53 6.43
N LYS A 10 2.34 10.44 6.77
CA LYS A 10 2.66 11.74 7.39
C LYS A 10 3.39 11.59 8.72
N SER A 11 3.21 10.49 9.44
CA SER A 11 3.91 10.23 10.70
C SER A 11 5.39 9.83 10.53
N ILE A 12 5.81 9.42 9.33
CA ILE A 12 7.14 8.86 9.05
C ILE A 12 8.03 9.84 8.26
N VAL A 13 7.42 10.73 7.47
CA VAL A 13 8.13 11.66 6.57
C VAL A 13 8.56 12.94 7.28
N LYS A 14 9.46 13.69 6.64
CA LYS A 14 9.90 15.01 7.14
C LYS A 14 8.98 16.13 6.66
N ASN A 15 8.46 16.03 5.44
CA ASN A 15 7.57 17.03 4.85
C ASN A 15 6.15 16.46 4.66
N PRO A 16 5.31 16.43 5.71
CA PRO A 16 3.96 15.88 5.61
C PRO A 16 3.08 16.62 4.59
N ASP A 17 3.33 17.92 4.36
CA ASP A 17 2.56 18.75 3.43
C ASP A 17 2.83 18.41 1.95
N ALA A 18 3.96 17.77 1.66
CA ALA A 18 4.32 17.33 0.30
C ALA A 18 3.68 15.98 -0.07
N VAL A 19 3.07 15.28 0.90
CA VAL A 19 2.45 13.97 0.67
C VAL A 19 1.07 14.15 0.05
N LYS A 20 0.86 13.52 -1.12
CA LYS A 20 -0.43 13.45 -1.80
C LYS A 20 -0.82 11.99 -2.01
N ILE A 21 -2.09 11.68 -1.78
CA ILE A 21 -2.63 10.35 -2.03
C ILE A 21 -3.80 10.47 -3.01
N SER A 22 -3.69 9.79 -4.15
CA SER A 22 -4.79 9.59 -5.10
C SER A 22 -5.35 8.19 -4.97
N GLU A 23 -6.64 8.07 -5.28
CA GLU A 23 -7.40 6.83 -5.26
C GLU A 23 -7.94 6.59 -6.67
N SER A 24 -7.78 5.37 -7.16
CA SER A 24 -8.33 4.92 -8.44
C SER A 24 -8.89 3.51 -8.32
N GLN A 25 -9.94 3.21 -9.08
CA GLN A 25 -10.46 1.86 -9.20
C GLN A 25 -9.58 1.07 -10.17
N GLY A 26 -9.05 -0.06 -9.70
CA GLY A 26 -8.37 -1.06 -10.48
C GLY A 26 -9.34 -2.13 -11.00
N GLU A 27 -8.77 -3.19 -11.56
CA GLU A 27 -9.53 -4.37 -11.99
C GLU A 27 -10.07 -5.15 -10.78
N GLU A 28 -11.13 -5.93 -11.00
CA GLU A 28 -11.72 -6.84 -9.99
C GLU A 28 -12.14 -6.17 -8.67
N GLY A 29 -12.49 -4.88 -8.70
CA GLY A 29 -12.93 -4.15 -7.50
C GLY A 29 -11.79 -3.70 -6.58
N LYS A 30 -10.52 -3.89 -7.00
CA LYS A 30 -9.36 -3.44 -6.24
C LYS A 30 -9.26 -1.92 -6.23
N VAL A 31 -9.00 -1.34 -5.06
CA VAL A 31 -8.75 0.10 -4.93
C VAL A 31 -7.25 0.36 -4.89
N ILE A 32 -6.77 1.17 -5.83
CA ILE A 32 -5.35 1.55 -5.93
C ILE A 32 -5.16 2.89 -5.24
N TYR A 33 -4.30 2.92 -4.21
CA TYR A 33 -3.84 4.13 -3.55
C TYR A 33 -2.43 4.45 -4.03
N THR A 34 -2.30 5.54 -4.78
CA THR A 34 -1.01 6.05 -5.25
C THR A 34 -0.55 7.16 -4.33
N ILE A 35 0.62 6.96 -3.72
CA ILE A 35 1.27 7.91 -2.81
C ILE A 35 2.33 8.66 -3.61
N THR A 36 2.18 9.98 -3.70
CA THR A 36 3.19 10.89 -4.25
C THR A 36 3.83 11.66 -3.10
N ALA A 37 5.16 11.73 -3.08
CA ALA A 37 5.91 12.44 -2.07
C ALA A 37 7.25 12.95 -2.64
N SER A 38 7.91 13.81 -1.86
CA SER A 38 9.23 14.35 -2.22
C SER A 38 10.29 13.27 -2.30
N LYS A 39 11.28 13.48 -3.17
CA LYS A 39 12.42 12.56 -3.33
C LYS A 39 13.15 12.25 -2.01
N GLU A 40 13.20 13.22 -1.09
CA GLU A 40 13.78 13.03 0.24
C GLU A 40 12.92 12.11 1.12
N ASP A 41 11.59 12.27 1.06
CA ASP A 41 10.64 11.48 1.82
C ASP A 41 10.44 10.08 1.25
N MET A 42 10.56 9.92 -0.08
CA MET A 42 10.52 8.64 -0.78
C MET A 42 11.50 7.61 -0.21
N GLY A 43 12.73 8.03 0.11
CA GLY A 43 13.72 7.17 0.74
C GLY A 43 13.29 6.67 2.13
N THR A 44 12.54 7.49 2.86
CA THR A 44 12.01 7.15 4.19
C THR A 44 10.78 6.26 4.10
N ILE A 45 9.89 6.52 3.13
CA ILE A 45 8.68 5.71 2.87
C ILE A 45 9.06 4.30 2.42
N ILE A 46 9.95 4.16 1.44
CA ILE A 46 10.42 2.85 0.98
C ILE A 46 11.24 2.18 2.09
N GLY A 47 12.13 2.95 2.72
CA GLY A 47 13.04 2.45 3.74
C GLY A 47 14.10 1.50 3.19
N ARG A 48 15.02 1.06 4.05
CA ARG A 48 16.11 0.16 3.64
C ARG A 48 15.53 -1.18 3.19
N LYS A 49 15.87 -1.60 1.97
CA LYS A 49 15.38 -2.84 1.33
C LYS A 49 13.84 -2.91 1.21
N GLY A 50 13.13 -1.78 1.24
CA GLY A 50 11.67 -1.78 1.17
C GLY A 50 10.95 -2.16 2.47
N ARG A 51 11.67 -2.24 3.60
CA ARG A 51 11.08 -2.72 4.86
C ARG A 51 9.94 -1.82 5.37
N ASN A 52 10.06 -0.50 5.23
CA ASN A 52 9.04 0.43 5.72
C ASN A 52 7.76 0.33 4.88
N ILE A 53 7.89 0.37 3.55
CA ILE A 53 6.72 0.27 2.66
C ILE A 53 6.03 -1.09 2.79
N GLN A 54 6.78 -2.17 3.04
CA GLN A 54 6.17 -3.48 3.29
C GLN A 54 5.36 -3.48 4.59
N SER A 55 5.88 -2.90 5.67
CA SER A 55 5.13 -2.79 6.93
C SER A 55 3.87 -1.94 6.78
N ILE A 56 3.95 -0.81 6.07
CA ILE A 56 2.80 0.05 5.79
C ILE A 56 1.74 -0.73 4.99
N ARG A 57 2.15 -1.47 3.94
CA ARG A 57 1.24 -2.32 3.17
C ARG A 57 0.56 -3.37 4.02
N ASN A 58 1.29 -4.06 4.88
CA ASN A 58 0.70 -5.08 5.74
C ASN A 58 -0.35 -4.49 6.69
N VAL A 59 -0.05 -3.36 7.33
CA VAL A 59 -0.98 -2.68 8.24
C VAL A 59 -2.23 -2.17 7.49
N ALA A 60 -2.04 -1.58 6.32
CA ALA A 60 -3.15 -1.13 5.48
C ALA A 60 -4.02 -2.32 5.02
N ARG A 61 -3.40 -3.45 4.64
CA ARG A 61 -4.11 -4.68 4.26
C ARG A 61 -4.94 -5.25 5.41
N ILE A 62 -4.38 -5.36 6.61
CA ILE A 62 -5.13 -5.85 7.79
C ILE A 62 -6.39 -5.01 8.02
N LYS A 63 -6.28 -3.68 7.89
CA LYS A 63 -7.45 -2.80 7.98
C LYS A 63 -8.42 -3.04 6.82
N ALA A 64 -7.91 -3.25 5.61
CA ALA A 64 -8.71 -3.43 4.41
C ALA A 64 -9.52 -4.74 4.44
N ILE A 65 -8.93 -5.84 4.92
CA ILE A 65 -9.61 -7.12 5.17
C ILE A 65 -10.79 -6.90 6.14
N ARG A 66 -10.56 -6.18 7.23
CA ARG A 66 -11.63 -5.86 8.19
C ARG A 66 -12.74 -4.98 7.60
N ASP A 67 -12.39 -4.14 6.63
CA ASP A 67 -13.32 -3.24 5.96
C ASP A 67 -13.95 -3.90 4.69
N ASP A 68 -13.62 -5.17 4.39
CA ASP A 68 -14.02 -5.92 3.18
C ASP A 68 -13.65 -5.21 1.86
N VAL A 69 -12.42 -4.68 1.78
CA VAL A 69 -11.92 -3.93 0.61
C VAL A 69 -10.57 -4.48 0.16
N HIS A 70 -10.44 -4.72 -1.14
CA HIS A 70 -9.17 -5.09 -1.76
C HIS A 70 -8.36 -3.84 -2.11
N ILE A 71 -7.10 -3.76 -1.66
CA ILE A 71 -6.26 -2.57 -1.88
C ILE A 71 -4.90 -2.86 -2.52
N GLN A 72 -4.41 -1.91 -3.32
CA GLN A 72 -3.04 -1.86 -3.82
C GLN A 72 -2.40 -0.53 -3.43
N ILE A 73 -1.15 -0.56 -2.95
CA ILE A 73 -0.41 0.67 -2.62
C ILE A 73 0.79 0.82 -3.53
N GLU A 74 0.78 1.92 -4.29
CA GLU A 74 1.85 2.33 -5.17
C GLU A 74 2.51 3.59 -4.62
N VAL A 75 3.83 3.71 -4.79
CA VAL A 75 4.58 4.87 -4.35
C VAL A 75 5.31 5.44 -5.56
N VAL A 76 5.05 6.71 -5.87
CA VAL A 76 5.60 7.42 -7.02
C VAL A 76 6.33 8.68 -6.59
N ASP A 77 7.41 9.02 -7.29
CA ASP A 77 8.11 10.29 -7.13
C ASP A 77 7.26 11.43 -7.74
N GLU A 78 7.40 12.64 -7.23
CA GLU A 78 6.73 13.85 -7.71
C GLU A 78 7.13 14.27 -9.14
N ASP A 79 8.26 13.74 -9.64
CA ASP A 79 8.68 13.86 -11.05
C ASP A 79 7.94 12.90 -12.01
N GLY A 80 7.12 11.95 -11.51
CA GLY A 80 6.42 10.94 -12.32
C GLY A 80 7.35 9.98 -13.07
N ARG A 81 8.66 10.08 -12.88
CA ARG A 81 9.66 9.18 -13.47
C ARG A 81 9.74 7.93 -12.61
N ARG A 82 9.25 6.80 -13.14
CA ARG A 82 9.63 5.48 -12.65
C ARG A 82 11.17 5.44 -12.59
N SER A 83 11.72 5.15 -11.42
CA SER A 83 13.18 5.05 -11.28
C SER A 83 13.70 4.01 -12.27
N PRO A 84 14.68 4.31 -13.14
CA PRO A 84 15.23 3.33 -14.09
C PRO A 84 15.83 2.08 -13.43
N ASN A 85 15.94 2.06 -12.10
CA ASN A 85 16.50 0.97 -11.31
C ASN A 85 15.43 0.01 -10.75
N GLU A 86 14.18 0.11 -11.20
CA GLU A 86 13.13 -0.83 -10.84
C GLU A 86 13.22 -2.04 -11.78
N ALA A 87 14.09 -3.00 -11.43
CA ALA A 87 13.94 -4.36 -11.91
C ALA A 87 12.49 -4.82 -11.63
N PRO A 88 11.83 -5.55 -12.55
CA PRO A 88 10.51 -6.09 -12.29
C PRO A 88 10.63 -7.06 -11.10
N LYS A 89 10.31 -6.59 -9.90
CA LYS A 89 10.03 -7.43 -8.74
C LYS A 89 8.53 -7.62 -8.64
N GLY A 90 7.94 -8.10 -9.73
CA GLY A 90 6.62 -8.70 -9.78
C GLY A 90 6.73 -10.19 -9.50
N GLU A 91 7.42 -10.55 -8.42
CA GLU A 91 7.39 -11.88 -7.83
C GLU A 91 7.75 -11.71 -6.34
N VAL A 92 6.80 -11.14 -5.60
CA VAL A 92 6.69 -11.45 -4.17
C VAL A 92 5.66 -12.56 -4.09
N SER A 93 6.16 -13.77 -4.28
CA SER A 93 5.42 -14.99 -4.04
C SER A 93 4.98 -15.02 -2.58
N ASP A 94 3.78 -15.55 -2.36
CA ASP A 94 3.38 -16.23 -1.11
C ASP A 94 2.82 -15.38 0.04
N VAL A 95 2.39 -14.13 -0.14
CA VAL A 95 1.54 -13.46 0.90
C VAL A 95 0.12 -13.20 0.43
N ASP A 96 -0.11 -13.04 -0.87
CA ASP A 96 -1.47 -12.82 -1.39
C ASP A 96 -2.32 -14.10 -1.21
N ALA A 97 -1.73 -15.30 -1.34
CA ALA A 97 -2.42 -16.57 -1.12
C ALA A 97 -2.84 -16.83 0.33
N ASP A 98 -2.09 -16.34 1.33
CA ASP A 98 -2.42 -16.50 2.74
C ASP A 98 -3.57 -15.56 3.16
N VAL A 99 -3.77 -14.46 2.44
CA VAL A 99 -4.85 -13.49 2.69
C VAL A 99 -6.16 -13.96 2.07
N ASP A 100 -6.15 -14.48 0.85
CA ASP A 100 -7.31 -15.11 0.22
C ASP A 100 -7.86 -16.27 1.09
N ALA A 101 -6.96 -17.01 1.74
CA ALA A 101 -7.32 -18.09 2.68
C ALA A 101 -7.95 -17.57 3.99
N LEU A 102 -7.51 -16.41 4.47
CA LEU A 102 -8.06 -15.74 5.66
C LEU A 102 -9.43 -15.12 5.38
N GLU A 103 -9.63 -14.58 4.18
CA GLU A 103 -10.93 -14.09 3.70
C GLU A 103 -11.95 -15.24 3.64
N ALA A 104 -11.55 -16.43 3.16
CA ALA A 104 -12.40 -17.61 3.15
C ALA A 104 -12.80 -18.11 4.57
N GLU A 105 -11.95 -17.92 5.59
CA GLU A 105 -12.29 -18.23 6.99
C GLU A 105 -13.29 -17.22 7.58
N ILE A 106 -13.13 -15.92 7.28
CA ILE A 106 -14.02 -14.87 7.79
C ILE A 106 -15.43 -14.99 7.18
N GLU A 107 -15.55 -15.26 5.88
CA GLU A 107 -16.85 -15.49 5.22
C GLU A 107 -17.56 -16.76 5.71
N ALA A 108 -16.81 -17.77 6.16
CA ALA A 108 -17.38 -19.01 6.69
C ALA A 108 -17.95 -18.87 8.10
N GLU A 109 -17.45 -17.94 8.93
CA GLU A 109 -17.96 -17.68 10.28
C GLU A 109 -19.25 -16.83 10.28
N ASP A 110 -19.44 -15.90 9.32
CA ASP A 110 -20.64 -15.04 9.26
C ASP A 110 -21.90 -15.74 8.69
N ASN A 111 -21.76 -16.93 8.10
CA ASN A 111 -22.85 -17.74 7.52
C ASN A 111 -23.29 -18.95 8.39
N ALA A 112 -22.79 -19.06 9.63
CA ALA A 112 -23.12 -20.13 10.57
C ALA A 112 -23.99 -19.63 11.74
#